data_AF-A0AAD6USB7-F1
#
_entry.id   AF-A0AAD6USB7-F1
#
_cell.length_a   1.000
_cell.length_b   1.000
_cell.length_c   1.000
_cell.angle_alpha   90.00
_cell.angle_beta   90.00
_cell.angle_gamma   90.00
#
_symmetry.space_group_name_H-M   'P 1'
#
loop_
_entity.id
_entity.type
_entity.pdbx_description
1 polymer ?
#
loop_
_entity_poly.entity_id
_entity_poly.type
_entity_poly.pdbx_seq_one_letter_code
_entity_poly.pdbx_strand_id
1 'polypeptide(L)'
;MLAQRTRQTRDASGRFSSAHENALAPSAEHLNVIHTPANRSPWDTPPSTESSLTPSPTSSRSSLPIFGELLSTIRRAPSTLTITTPDDDSDDEMPMDAWDGDTDKLSAQDFLRGFHRDVKVSTSSADKAKAFKNYLVANSDADDWYKALSAATKADMDLIDIAIEAQYPAEATVQPMPAEYTTDLLKCRLTTEELGTKVTVVDREVWAHHAWCAKMMRLALKANVSATATYIEQVCVELPGPLRKKIGKTFADWAAFIKAIRDVDTAELVLDMKEWREEKAQRDAVAKMLTRVPAVPTSPTAGSGLPAQQQTRWPAPMAGVNAFQAPGGGQGNLFTAPRAQQQPQAPRAPYQARGPPAIQTPLEGDQRRILVDAIARIVHHPDTDAERLAHADQQQQWWSAHRNVEMSANTPYPLRPGRAPVNSGECFRCGMVGHTNYMRGCNAPQDQCVSAREQRWRRIAAQALKEAPAGVRAVGVGSWDVDDYGRPFGSNKDRIEEVDQGNA
;
A
#
# COMPACT_ATOMS: atom_id res chain seq x y z
N MET A 1 38.65 21.60 16.58
CA MET A 1 39.33 20.67 17.52
C MET A 1 39.34 21.31 18.91
N LEU A 2 38.27 21.12 19.68
CA LEU A 2 38.20 21.53 21.09
C LEU A 2 38.27 20.27 21.95
N ALA A 3 39.31 20.19 22.78
CA ALA A 3 39.59 19.07 23.66
C ALA A 3 38.60 19.01 24.83
N GLN A 4 37.97 17.86 25.01
CA GLN A 4 37.13 17.56 26.17
C GLN A 4 38.02 17.38 27.42
N ARG A 5 37.74 18.17 28.47
CA ARG A 5 38.33 18.02 29.80
C ARG A 5 37.51 17.03 30.62
N THR A 6 38.07 15.86 30.91
CA THR A 6 37.54 14.92 31.92
C THR A 6 37.87 15.42 33.32
N ARG A 7 36.85 15.63 34.16
CA ARG A 7 37.01 15.97 35.59
C ARG A 7 37.35 14.70 36.38
N GLN A 8 38.48 14.71 37.08
CA GLN A 8 38.81 13.73 38.12
C GLN A 8 38.46 14.32 39.49
N THR A 9 37.72 13.58 40.32
CA THR A 9 37.40 13.95 41.70
C THR A 9 38.42 13.33 42.66
N ARG A 10 38.93 14.12 43.60
CA ARG A 10 39.83 13.70 44.70
C ARG A 10 39.02 13.27 45.91
N ASP A 11 39.54 12.29 46.66
CA ASP A 11 39.01 11.96 47.98
C ASP A 11 39.48 12.98 49.05
N ALA A 12 38.90 12.87 50.25
CA ALA A 12 39.13 13.79 51.36
C ALA A 12 40.58 13.76 51.93
N SER A 13 41.44 12.85 51.46
CA SER A 13 42.87 12.76 51.79
C SER A 13 43.77 13.12 50.61
N GLY A 14 43.20 13.62 49.49
CA GLY A 14 43.94 14.25 48.40
C GLY A 14 44.62 13.28 47.42
N ARG A 15 44.32 11.98 47.49
CA ARG A 15 44.88 10.96 46.60
C ARG A 15 43.96 10.66 45.42
N PHE A 16 44.56 10.35 44.28
CA PHE A 16 43.85 9.87 43.10
C PHE A 16 43.92 8.34 43.10
N SER A 17 42.78 7.67 43.27
CA SER A 17 42.69 6.21 43.23
C SER A 17 42.05 5.75 41.92
N SER A 18 42.81 5.02 41.11
CA SER A 18 42.32 4.31 39.92
C SER A 18 41.84 2.92 40.34
N ALA A 19 40.53 2.69 40.40
CA ALA A 19 39.99 1.37 40.69
C ALA A 19 39.98 0.53 39.40
N HIS A 20 40.89 -0.43 39.33
CA HIS A 20 40.87 -1.55 38.40
C HIS A 20 40.79 -2.79 39.29
N GLU A 21 39.65 -3.47 39.33
CA GLU A 21 39.56 -4.73 40.09
C GLU A 21 38.63 -5.72 39.38
N ASN A 22 39.30 -6.72 38.81
CA ASN A 22 38.76 -8.03 38.51
C ASN A 22 38.73 -8.86 39.80
N ALA A 23 37.79 -9.81 39.80
CA ALA A 23 37.89 -11.15 40.38
C ALA A 23 37.09 -11.47 41.66
N LEU A 24 36.26 -12.50 41.47
CA LEU A 24 36.01 -13.67 42.32
C LEU A 24 35.10 -13.53 43.55
N ALA A 25 34.07 -14.39 43.51
CA ALA A 25 33.18 -14.79 44.59
C ALA A 25 33.94 -15.35 45.81
N PRO A 26 33.30 -15.46 46.99
CA PRO A 26 32.48 -16.67 47.22
C PRO A 26 31.26 -16.49 48.14
N SER A 27 30.50 -17.59 48.20
CA SER A 27 29.74 -18.10 49.33
C SER A 27 28.26 -17.79 49.43
N ALA A 28 27.51 -18.88 49.22
CA ALA A 28 26.14 -19.11 49.60
C ALA A 28 25.94 -18.98 51.12
N GLU A 29 24.78 -18.47 51.52
CA GLU A 29 23.81 -19.11 52.43
C GLU A 29 22.66 -18.14 52.75
N HIS A 30 21.52 -18.69 53.17
CA HIS A 30 20.29 -18.03 53.67
C HIS A 30 19.28 -17.47 52.65
N LEU A 31 18.43 -18.36 52.11
CA LEU A 31 17.05 -18.02 51.77
C LEU A 31 16.11 -18.53 52.85
N ASN A 32 15.49 -17.60 53.56
CA ASN A 32 14.37 -17.82 54.47
C ASN A 32 13.13 -18.25 53.67
N VAL A 33 12.68 -19.47 53.93
CA VAL A 33 11.36 -19.99 53.56
C VAL A 33 10.35 -19.48 54.57
N ILE A 34 9.43 -18.61 54.15
CA ILE A 34 8.22 -18.29 54.93
C ILE A 34 7.10 -19.24 54.46
N HIS A 35 6.75 -20.16 55.35
CA HIS A 35 5.53 -20.96 55.31
C HIS A 35 4.36 -20.19 55.94
N THR A 36 3.14 -20.44 55.46
CA THR A 36 1.82 -20.62 56.14
C THR A 36 0.65 -20.02 55.30
N PRO A 37 -0.63 -20.40 55.52
CA PRO A 37 -1.17 -21.66 54.99
C PRO A 37 -2.58 -21.54 54.35
N ALA A 38 -2.97 -22.62 53.67
CA ALA A 38 -4.30 -23.23 53.52
C ALA A 38 -5.58 -22.35 53.63
N ASN A 39 -6.39 -22.37 52.58
CA ASN A 39 -7.84 -22.53 52.77
C ASN A 39 -8.46 -23.49 51.73
N ARG A 40 -9.28 -24.40 52.28
CA ARG A 40 -10.19 -25.39 51.69
C ARG A 40 -11.38 -24.62 51.04
N SER A 41 -12.28 -25.12 50.19
CA SER A 41 -12.69 -26.44 49.71
C SER A 41 -13.75 -26.21 48.57
N PRO A 42 -14.32 -27.26 47.96
CA PRO A 42 -14.72 -27.33 46.56
C PRO A 42 -16.23 -27.20 46.32
N TRP A 43 -16.62 -27.10 45.05
CA TRP A 43 -17.96 -27.52 44.60
C TRP A 43 -17.86 -28.54 43.49
N ASP A 44 -18.63 -29.59 43.73
CA ASP A 44 -18.72 -30.88 43.07
C ASP A 44 -19.28 -30.85 41.64
N THR A 45 -18.84 -31.84 40.87
CA THR A 45 -19.54 -32.35 39.68
C THR A 45 -20.24 -33.65 40.08
N PRO A 46 -21.50 -33.91 39.65
CA PRO A 46 -22.07 -35.25 39.72
C PRO A 46 -22.05 -35.95 38.34
N PRO A 47 -21.89 -37.30 38.31
CA PRO A 47 -22.02 -38.11 37.09
C PRO A 47 -23.32 -38.95 37.04
N SER A 48 -23.66 -39.33 35.81
CA SER A 48 -24.36 -40.55 35.35
C SER A 48 -25.82 -40.84 35.74
N THR A 49 -26.63 -41.11 34.72
CA THR A 49 -27.64 -42.18 34.79
C THR A 49 -27.83 -42.84 33.42
N GLU A 50 -27.49 -44.12 33.36
CA GLU A 50 -27.84 -45.09 32.32
C GLU A 50 -29.32 -45.50 32.41
N SER A 51 -29.88 -45.98 31.30
CA SER A 51 -31.08 -46.87 31.13
C SER A 51 -31.84 -46.41 29.87
N SER A 52 -32.30 -47.22 28.92
CA SER A 52 -32.46 -48.67 28.82
C SER A 52 -32.61 -49.08 27.36
N LEU A 53 -32.21 -50.33 27.11
CA LEU A 53 -32.49 -51.15 25.92
C LEU A 53 -34.00 -51.39 25.73
N THR A 54 -34.46 -51.53 24.48
CA THR A 54 -35.17 -52.75 23.98
C THR A 54 -35.51 -52.66 22.48
N PRO A 55 -35.73 -53.81 21.79
CA PRO A 55 -35.66 -53.92 20.31
C PRO A 55 -36.98 -54.35 19.60
N SER A 56 -37.05 -54.07 18.28
CA SER A 56 -37.74 -54.82 17.17
C SER A 56 -39.28 -55.07 17.28
N PRO A 57 -40.07 -55.40 16.21
CA PRO A 57 -39.70 -56.16 14.99
C PRO A 57 -40.35 -55.79 13.62
N THR A 58 -39.67 -56.25 12.56
CA THR A 58 -40.10 -57.00 11.35
C THR A 58 -41.36 -56.65 10.51
N SER A 59 -41.15 -56.64 9.17
CA SER A 59 -42.03 -57.11 8.05
C SER A 59 -42.12 -56.04 6.94
N SER A 60 -42.13 -56.29 5.62
CA SER A 60 -42.14 -57.47 4.75
C SER A 60 -41.85 -56.97 3.32
N ARG A 61 -40.99 -57.64 2.54
CA ARG A 61 -41.33 -58.49 1.36
C ARG A 61 -42.28 -57.88 0.31
N SER A 62 -41.78 -57.70 -0.91
CA SER A 62 -42.38 -58.12 -2.21
C SER A 62 -41.40 -57.72 -3.34
N SER A 63 -40.65 -58.63 -3.96
CA SER A 63 -41.02 -59.62 -4.98
C SER A 63 -41.18 -59.03 -6.39
N LEU A 64 -40.25 -59.42 -7.26
CA LEU A 64 -40.20 -59.31 -8.73
C LEU A 64 -41.31 -60.14 -9.41
N PRO A 65 -41.48 -59.99 -10.73
CA PRO A 65 -41.03 -61.05 -11.66
C PRO A 65 -40.26 -60.44 -12.87
N ILE A 66 -39.16 -61.01 -13.39
CA ILE A 66 -38.94 -62.30 -14.09
C ILE A 66 -39.66 -62.41 -15.44
N PHE A 67 -38.88 -62.22 -16.51
CA PHE A 67 -38.87 -62.89 -17.83
C PHE A 67 -37.40 -62.69 -18.31
N GLY A 68 -36.52 -63.67 -18.56
CA GLY A 68 -36.67 -65.04 -19.03
C GLY A 68 -37.02 -65.03 -20.52
N GLU A 69 -36.28 -65.54 -21.49
CA GLU A 69 -34.97 -66.16 -21.60
C GLU A 69 -34.74 -66.32 -23.14
N LEU A 70 -33.52 -66.68 -23.55
CA LEU A 70 -33.17 -67.52 -24.71
C LEU A 70 -32.30 -66.91 -25.83
N LEU A 71 -31.04 -67.37 -25.80
CA LEU A 71 -30.26 -68.01 -26.88
C LEU A 71 -29.77 -67.13 -28.05
N SER A 72 -28.57 -67.29 -28.62
CA SER A 72 -27.31 -67.96 -28.28
C SER A 72 -26.34 -67.74 -29.46
N THR A 73 -25.06 -67.57 -29.17
CA THR A 73 -23.88 -67.93 -30.01
C THR A 73 -23.55 -67.10 -31.26
N ILE A 74 -22.35 -66.49 -31.27
CA ILE A 74 -21.19 -66.75 -32.17
C ILE A 74 -20.21 -65.54 -32.17
N ARG A 75 -18.98 -65.80 -31.69
CA ARG A 75 -17.66 -65.28 -32.12
C ARG A 75 -17.58 -63.99 -32.99
N ARG A 76 -16.91 -62.95 -32.47
CA ARG A 76 -15.62 -62.36 -32.96
C ARG A 76 -15.41 -60.97 -32.32
N ALA A 77 -14.25 -60.74 -31.71
CA ALA A 77 -13.64 -59.40 -31.64
C ALA A 77 -13.12 -59.03 -33.06
N PRO A 78 -12.93 -57.75 -33.46
CA PRO A 78 -12.37 -56.68 -32.63
C PRO A 78 -12.95 -55.25 -32.79
N SER A 79 -12.62 -54.43 -31.79
CA SER A 79 -12.41 -52.97 -31.82
C SER A 79 -13.45 -52.05 -32.48
N THR A 80 -14.24 -51.34 -31.66
CA THR A 80 -14.57 -49.91 -31.94
C THR A 80 -15.00 -49.17 -30.66
N LEU A 81 -14.16 -48.21 -30.26
CA LEU A 81 -14.45 -46.92 -29.60
C LEU A 81 -15.50 -46.89 -28.46
N THR A 82 -15.01 -47.00 -27.23
CA THR A 82 -15.71 -46.46 -26.06
C THR A 82 -15.37 -44.98 -25.93
N ILE A 83 -16.41 -44.15 -26.01
CA ILE A 83 -16.42 -42.73 -25.63
C ILE A 83 -16.19 -42.68 -24.11
N THR A 84 -15.04 -42.17 -23.69
CA THR A 84 -14.82 -41.68 -22.33
C THR A 84 -15.03 -40.17 -22.35
N THR A 85 -15.94 -39.73 -21.49
CA THR A 85 -16.16 -38.34 -21.11
C THR A 85 -14.87 -37.73 -20.54
N PRO A 86 -14.50 -36.49 -20.89
CA PRO A 86 -13.47 -35.75 -20.17
C PRO A 86 -14.14 -35.02 -19.00
N ASP A 87 -14.17 -35.69 -17.85
CA ASP A 87 -14.10 -34.99 -16.56
C ASP A 87 -12.61 -34.72 -16.32
N ASP A 88 -12.17 -33.47 -16.28
CA ASP A 88 -11.05 -33.10 -15.40
C ASP A 88 -11.00 -31.59 -15.15
N ASP A 89 -11.37 -31.23 -13.93
CA ASP A 89 -11.16 -29.94 -13.27
C ASP A 89 -9.65 -29.72 -13.07
N SER A 90 -8.97 -29.17 -14.08
CA SER A 90 -7.63 -28.64 -13.87
C SER A 90 -7.73 -27.27 -13.19
N ASP A 91 -7.82 -27.30 -11.87
CA ASP A 91 -7.46 -26.19 -10.98
C ASP A 91 -6.08 -25.66 -11.40
N ASP A 92 -6.03 -24.49 -12.05
CA ASP A 92 -4.81 -23.69 -12.21
C ASP A 92 -4.40 -23.13 -10.83
N GLU A 93 -4.08 -24.00 -9.87
CA GLU A 93 -3.23 -23.66 -8.74
C GLU A 93 -1.92 -23.17 -9.35
N MET A 94 -1.68 -21.84 -9.34
CA MET A 94 -0.41 -21.31 -9.82
C MET A 94 0.69 -21.93 -8.96
N PRO A 95 1.49 -22.85 -9.51
CA PRO A 95 2.40 -23.65 -8.72
C PRO A 95 3.40 -22.69 -8.07
N MET A 96 3.58 -22.84 -6.76
CA MET A 96 4.59 -22.08 -6.04
C MET A 96 5.94 -22.21 -6.75
N ASP A 97 6.66 -21.10 -6.90
CA ASP A 97 7.95 -21.08 -7.59
C ASP A 97 8.91 -22.09 -6.92
N ALA A 98 9.43 -23.02 -7.71
CA ALA A 98 10.38 -24.01 -7.22
C ALA A 98 11.64 -23.32 -6.66
N TRP A 99 12.15 -23.82 -5.54
CA TRP A 99 13.31 -23.24 -4.84
C TRP A 99 14.61 -23.90 -5.29
N ASP A 100 15.61 -23.08 -5.61
CA ASP A 100 16.93 -23.48 -6.08
C ASP A 100 18.02 -23.42 -4.98
N GLY A 101 17.67 -22.95 -3.77
CA GLY A 101 18.64 -22.75 -2.68
C GLY A 101 19.31 -21.38 -2.69
N ASP A 102 18.97 -20.52 -3.65
CA ASP A 102 19.53 -19.16 -3.78
C ASP A 102 18.79 -18.17 -2.87
N THR A 103 19.49 -17.68 -1.84
CA THR A 103 18.92 -16.73 -0.86
C THR A 103 18.68 -15.33 -1.45
N ASP A 104 19.29 -15.01 -2.61
CA ASP A 104 19.15 -13.68 -3.24
C ASP A 104 17.76 -13.47 -3.87
N LYS A 105 17.07 -14.54 -4.27
CA LYS A 105 15.75 -14.48 -4.92
C LYS A 105 14.59 -14.79 -3.98
N LEU A 106 14.77 -15.81 -3.14
CA LEU A 106 13.74 -16.26 -2.20
C LEU A 106 14.43 -16.83 -0.95
N SER A 107 14.20 -16.18 0.20
CA SER A 107 14.75 -16.69 1.44
C SER A 107 14.18 -18.09 1.73
N ALA A 108 15.00 -19.00 2.27
CA ALA A 108 14.56 -20.34 2.65
C ALA A 108 13.33 -20.30 3.58
N GLN A 109 13.24 -19.27 4.42
CA GLN A 109 12.12 -19.03 5.33
C GLN A 109 10.84 -18.59 4.60
N ASP A 110 10.95 -17.72 3.60
CA ASP A 110 9.80 -17.32 2.78
C ASP A 110 9.30 -18.46 1.92
N PHE A 111 10.21 -19.27 1.38
CA PHE A 111 9.88 -20.51 0.70
C PHE A 111 9.14 -21.48 1.62
N LEU A 112 9.67 -21.79 2.81
CA LEU A 112 9.01 -22.68 3.78
C LEU A 112 7.61 -22.19 4.16
N ARG A 113 7.46 -20.88 4.41
CA ARG A 113 6.13 -20.27 4.65
C ARG A 113 5.20 -20.40 3.44
N GLY A 114 5.74 -20.31 2.24
CA GLY A 114 5.02 -20.58 1.00
C GLY A 114 4.57 -22.02 0.90
N PHE A 115 5.48 -22.96 1.16
CA PHE A 115 5.26 -24.40 1.06
C PHE A 115 4.20 -24.86 2.06
N HIS A 116 4.30 -24.46 3.32
CA HIS A 116 3.32 -24.81 4.35
C HIS A 116 1.93 -24.19 4.11
N ARG A 117 1.86 -23.10 3.34
CA ARG A 117 0.59 -22.48 2.92
C ARG A 117 -0.03 -23.22 1.72
N ASP A 118 0.81 -23.65 0.78
CA ASP A 118 0.40 -24.31 -0.46
C ASP A 118 -0.01 -25.76 -0.20
N VAL A 119 0.77 -26.48 0.61
CA VAL A 119 0.43 -27.85 0.98
C VAL A 119 -0.71 -27.85 2.00
N LYS A 120 -1.82 -28.50 1.63
CA LYS A 120 -3.05 -28.58 2.44
C LYS A 120 -2.73 -28.88 3.91
N VAL A 121 -3.30 -28.06 4.80
CA VAL A 121 -3.10 -28.12 6.26
C VAL A 121 -3.44 -29.49 6.85
N SER A 122 -4.34 -30.25 6.21
CA SER A 122 -4.76 -31.61 6.63
C SER A 122 -3.79 -32.74 6.23
N THR A 123 -2.71 -32.44 5.52
CA THR A 123 -1.73 -33.44 5.05
C THR A 123 -0.80 -33.87 6.18
N SER A 124 -0.53 -35.17 6.30
CA SER A 124 0.39 -35.69 7.32
C SER A 124 1.82 -35.19 7.11
N SER A 125 2.63 -35.08 8.18
CA SER A 125 4.04 -34.66 8.08
C SER A 125 4.82 -35.52 7.07
N ALA A 126 4.59 -36.83 7.06
CA ALA A 126 5.23 -37.76 6.13
C ALA A 126 4.83 -37.52 4.66
N ASP A 127 3.59 -37.11 4.40
CA ASP A 127 3.14 -36.82 3.04
C ASP A 127 3.63 -35.45 2.56
N LYS A 128 3.72 -34.46 3.47
CA LYS A 128 4.42 -33.19 3.20
C LYS A 128 5.87 -33.42 2.84
N ALA A 129 6.58 -34.26 3.59
CA ALA A 129 7.98 -34.60 3.33
C ALA A 129 8.18 -35.25 1.95
N LYS A 130 7.26 -36.12 1.52
CA LYS A 130 7.28 -36.69 0.15
C LYS A 130 7.07 -35.63 -0.93
N ALA A 131 6.14 -34.70 -0.69
CA ALA A 131 5.82 -33.64 -1.64
C ALA A 131 6.95 -32.60 -1.74
N PHE A 132 7.70 -32.36 -0.66
CA PHE A 132 8.73 -31.33 -0.56
C PHE A 132 9.74 -31.35 -1.72
N LYS A 133 10.21 -32.53 -2.12
CA LYS A 133 11.17 -32.69 -3.24
C LYS A 133 10.65 -32.08 -4.55
N ASN A 134 9.32 -32.10 -4.79
CA ASN A 134 8.73 -31.60 -6.03
C ASN A 134 8.79 -30.07 -6.13
N TYR A 135 9.03 -29.39 -5.01
CA TYR A 135 9.18 -27.93 -4.93
C TYR A 135 10.65 -27.48 -4.99
N LEU A 136 11.58 -28.40 -5.24
CA LEU A 136 13.00 -28.09 -5.45
C LEU A 136 13.34 -28.11 -6.94
N VAL A 137 14.15 -27.15 -7.39
CA VAL A 137 14.65 -27.13 -8.76
C VAL A 137 15.67 -28.27 -8.94
N ALA A 138 15.48 -29.11 -9.96
CA ALA A 138 16.38 -30.23 -10.21
C ALA A 138 17.82 -29.76 -10.49
N ASN A 139 18.80 -30.42 -9.86
CA ASN A 139 20.24 -30.09 -9.94
C ASN A 139 20.59 -28.69 -9.39
N SER A 140 19.79 -28.19 -8.47
CA SER A 140 20.10 -26.99 -7.70
C SER A 140 20.84 -27.32 -6.40
N ASP A 141 21.40 -26.29 -5.75
CA ASP A 141 22.08 -26.45 -4.46
C ASP A 141 21.10 -26.99 -3.39
N ALA A 142 19.83 -26.57 -3.44
CA ALA A 142 18.80 -27.11 -2.56
C ALA A 142 18.47 -28.59 -2.85
N ASP A 143 18.42 -29.01 -4.11
CA ASP A 143 18.17 -30.41 -4.47
C ASP A 143 19.36 -31.30 -4.07
N ASP A 144 20.59 -30.84 -4.25
CA ASP A 144 21.79 -31.58 -3.83
C ASP A 144 21.93 -31.66 -2.31
N TRP A 145 21.63 -30.57 -1.58
CA TRP A 145 21.49 -30.58 -0.14
C TRP A 145 20.42 -31.58 0.33
N TYR A 146 19.22 -31.54 -0.28
CA TYR A 146 18.14 -32.45 0.06
C TYR A 146 18.54 -33.91 -0.19
N LYS A 147 19.22 -34.21 -1.30
CA LYS A 147 19.76 -35.56 -1.58
C LYS A 147 20.74 -36.04 -0.51
N ALA A 148 21.53 -35.15 0.09
CA ALA A 148 22.48 -35.49 1.14
C ALA A 148 21.83 -35.81 2.50
N LEU A 149 20.56 -35.44 2.72
CA LEU A 149 19.84 -35.74 3.97
C LEU A 149 19.61 -37.24 4.17
N SER A 150 19.56 -37.66 5.44
CA SER A 150 19.27 -39.04 5.82
C SER A 150 17.84 -39.45 5.46
N ALA A 151 17.60 -40.76 5.28
CA ALA A 151 16.25 -41.28 5.02
C ALA A 151 15.28 -40.99 6.18
N ALA A 152 15.76 -40.93 7.42
CA ALA A 152 14.95 -40.58 8.58
C ALA A 152 14.52 -39.11 8.53
N THR A 153 15.43 -38.20 8.19
CA THR A 153 15.14 -36.76 8.02
C THR A 153 14.13 -36.55 6.89
N LYS A 154 14.29 -37.24 5.76
CA LYS A 154 13.39 -37.14 4.60
C LYS A 154 11.98 -37.71 4.85
N ALA A 155 11.77 -38.44 5.93
CA ALA A 155 10.48 -39.04 6.26
C ALA A 155 9.58 -38.12 7.10
N ASP A 156 10.13 -37.01 7.62
CA ASP A 156 9.45 -36.12 8.54
C ASP A 156 9.70 -34.66 8.18
N MET A 157 8.62 -33.93 7.91
CA MET A 157 8.69 -32.52 7.51
C MET A 157 9.29 -31.64 8.62
N ASP A 158 9.05 -31.96 9.90
CA ASP A 158 9.59 -31.17 11.01
C ASP A 158 11.12 -31.28 11.06
N LEU A 159 11.67 -32.47 10.73
CA LEU A 159 13.11 -32.67 10.63
C LEU A 159 13.72 -31.99 9.39
N ILE A 160 12.96 -31.87 8.31
CA ILE A 160 13.35 -31.12 7.11
C ILE A 160 13.40 -29.62 7.45
N ASP A 161 12.39 -29.07 8.12
CA ASP A 161 12.34 -27.67 8.54
C ASP A 161 13.56 -27.30 9.40
N ILE A 162 13.87 -28.12 10.42
CA ILE A 162 15.07 -27.95 11.27
C ILE A 162 16.35 -28.00 10.42
N ALA A 163 16.44 -28.93 9.47
CA ALA A 163 17.63 -29.07 8.64
C ALA A 163 17.81 -27.88 7.67
N ILE A 164 16.71 -27.31 7.15
CA ILE A 164 16.73 -26.10 6.32
C ILE A 164 17.17 -24.90 7.14
N GLU A 165 16.61 -24.71 8.33
CA GLU A 165 16.99 -23.62 9.23
C GLU A 165 18.48 -23.69 9.61
N ALA A 166 19.02 -24.90 9.77
CA ALA A 166 20.43 -25.11 10.06
C ALA A 166 21.35 -24.82 8.85
N GLN A 167 20.94 -25.22 7.64
CA GLN A 167 21.75 -25.06 6.42
C GLN A 167 21.65 -23.64 5.83
N TYR A 168 20.46 -23.05 5.87
CA TYR A 168 20.11 -21.75 5.32
C TYR A 168 19.56 -20.86 6.45
N PRO A 169 20.43 -20.46 7.40
CA PRO A 169 20.00 -19.60 8.49
C PRO A 169 19.41 -18.32 7.93
N ALA A 170 18.31 -17.85 8.54
CA ALA A 170 17.74 -16.56 8.18
C ALA A 170 18.86 -15.51 8.26
N GLU A 171 19.11 -14.81 7.15
CA GLU A 171 20.05 -13.70 7.16
C GLU A 171 19.67 -12.82 8.33
N ALA A 172 20.62 -12.65 9.27
CA ALA A 172 20.42 -11.77 10.39
C ALA A 172 20.21 -10.39 9.78
N THR A 173 18.95 -10.00 9.62
CA THR A 173 18.58 -8.61 9.40
C THR A 173 19.33 -7.89 10.50
N VAL A 174 20.35 -7.12 10.10
CA VAL A 174 21.12 -6.28 11.00
C VAL A 174 20.08 -5.39 11.63
N GLN A 175 19.59 -5.79 12.81
CA GLN A 175 18.58 -5.04 13.51
C GLN A 175 19.30 -3.75 13.83
N PRO A 176 18.86 -2.61 13.27
CA PRO A 176 19.43 -1.32 13.60
C PRO A 176 19.55 -1.26 15.10
N MET A 177 20.74 -0.94 15.60
CA MET A 177 20.95 -0.84 17.04
C MET A 177 19.91 0.16 17.60
N PRO A 178 19.46 0.03 18.86
CA PRO A 178 18.51 1.00 19.43
C PRO A 178 18.90 2.47 19.21
N ALA A 179 20.20 2.77 19.14
CA ALA A 179 20.76 4.09 18.82
C ALA A 179 20.52 4.57 17.36
N GLU A 180 20.39 3.67 16.40
CA GLU A 180 20.02 4.02 15.03
C GLU A 180 18.54 4.38 14.96
N TYR A 181 17.69 3.65 15.69
CA TYR A 181 16.26 3.98 15.79
C TYR A 181 15.99 5.31 16.50
N THR A 182 16.79 5.70 17.51
CA THR A 182 16.68 7.05 18.09
C THR A 182 17.07 8.13 17.08
N THR A 183 18.09 7.87 16.26
CA THR A 183 18.49 8.77 15.18
C THR A 183 17.38 8.92 14.13
N ASP A 184 16.77 7.81 13.73
CA ASP A 184 15.65 7.82 12.77
C ASP A 184 14.39 8.47 13.35
N LEU A 185 14.13 8.28 14.65
CA LEU A 185 13.05 8.94 15.37
C LEU A 185 13.21 10.47 15.33
N LEU A 186 14.43 10.99 15.54
CA LEU A 186 14.70 12.43 15.48
C LEU A 186 14.72 12.98 14.05
N LYS A 187 15.02 12.15 13.05
CA LYS A 187 14.93 12.51 11.62
C LYS A 187 13.50 12.49 11.08
N CYS A 188 12.59 11.75 11.72
CA CYS A 188 11.21 11.57 11.26
C CYS A 188 10.37 12.83 11.52
N ARG A 189 10.42 13.78 10.58
CA ARG A 189 9.72 15.07 10.67
C ARG A 189 8.43 15.05 9.88
N LEU A 190 7.41 15.71 10.42
CA LEU A 190 6.17 16.02 9.70
C LEU A 190 6.35 17.40 9.06
N THR A 191 6.33 17.48 7.74
CA THR A 191 6.47 18.77 7.07
C THR A 191 5.18 19.59 7.22
N THR A 192 5.30 20.92 7.13
CA THR A 192 4.11 21.78 7.24
C THR A 192 3.23 21.62 6.00
N GLU A 193 3.82 21.32 4.85
CA GLU A 193 3.15 21.13 3.59
C GLU A 193 2.26 19.87 3.58
N GLU A 194 2.73 18.77 4.19
CA GLU A 194 1.98 17.52 4.33
C GLU A 194 0.86 17.59 5.38
N LEU A 195 0.95 18.54 6.32
CA LEU A 195 -0.05 18.69 7.37
C LEU A 195 -1.43 19.05 6.77
N GLY A 196 -2.47 18.34 7.22
CA GLY A 196 -3.83 18.50 6.69
C GLY A 196 -4.04 17.92 5.28
N THR A 197 -3.13 17.06 4.80
CA THR A 197 -3.35 16.28 3.57
C THR A 197 -3.72 14.83 3.91
N LYS A 198 -4.43 14.16 3.00
CA LYS A 198 -4.69 12.72 3.07
C LYS A 198 -3.58 11.97 2.33
N VAL A 199 -3.06 10.93 2.95
CA VAL A 199 -2.05 10.04 2.40
C VAL A 199 -2.64 8.64 2.32
N THR A 200 -2.45 7.96 1.19
CA THR A 200 -2.90 6.58 1.02
C THR A 200 -1.90 5.63 1.67
N VAL A 201 -2.29 5.00 2.77
CA VAL A 201 -1.49 4.00 3.49
C VAL A 201 -2.23 2.68 3.41
N VAL A 202 -1.69 1.71 2.66
CA VAL A 202 -2.36 0.41 2.44
C VAL A 202 -3.81 0.64 2.00
N ASP A 203 -3.97 1.53 1.03
CA ASP A 203 -5.20 1.69 0.22
C ASP A 203 -6.38 2.26 0.98
N ARG A 204 -6.06 2.80 2.16
CA ARG A 204 -6.93 3.62 2.96
C ARG A 204 -6.36 5.02 2.97
N GLU A 205 -7.21 5.99 2.68
CA GLU A 205 -6.85 7.38 2.87
C GLU A 205 -6.85 7.71 4.35
N VAL A 206 -5.68 8.07 4.88
CA VAL A 206 -5.49 8.44 6.28
C VAL A 206 -4.84 9.83 6.30
N TRP A 207 -5.20 10.67 7.27
CA TRP A 207 -4.55 11.97 7.41
C TRP A 207 -3.05 11.82 7.65
N ALA A 208 -2.23 12.68 7.02
CA ALA A 208 -0.77 12.59 7.06
C ALA A 208 -0.22 12.57 8.50
N HIS A 209 -0.78 13.38 9.40
CA HIS A 209 -0.38 13.42 10.80
C HIS A 209 -0.70 12.12 11.55
N HIS A 210 -1.81 11.42 11.23
CA HIS A 210 -2.11 10.10 11.78
C HIS A 210 -1.13 9.03 11.30
N ALA A 211 -0.79 9.03 10.00
CA ALA A 211 0.18 8.13 9.42
C ALA A 211 1.58 8.35 10.02
N TRP A 212 1.99 9.62 10.17
CA TRP A 212 3.23 10.01 10.83
C TRP A 212 3.26 9.56 12.30
N CYS A 213 2.17 9.75 13.05
CA CYS A 213 2.04 9.27 14.43
C CYS A 213 2.24 7.75 14.55
N ALA A 214 1.67 6.97 13.64
CA ALA A 214 1.86 5.52 13.62
C ALA A 214 3.32 5.14 13.36
N LYS A 215 4.02 5.87 12.49
CA LYS A 215 5.47 5.67 12.23
C LYS A 215 6.31 6.02 13.45
N MET A 216 6.03 7.16 14.10
CA MET A 216 6.74 7.60 15.31
C MET A 216 6.62 6.59 16.46
N MET A 217 5.40 6.06 16.69
CA MET A 217 5.20 5.04 17.74
C MET A 217 6.02 3.77 17.47
N ARG A 218 6.09 3.30 16.22
CA ARG A 218 6.93 2.14 15.86
C ARG A 218 8.42 2.40 16.11
N LEU A 219 8.90 3.60 15.79
CA LEU A 219 10.30 3.98 16.05
C LEU A 219 10.58 4.07 17.55
N ALA A 220 9.67 4.65 18.34
CA ALA A 220 9.81 4.75 19.79
C ALA A 220 9.82 3.37 20.48
N LEU A 221 9.00 2.43 20.01
CA LEU A 221 9.01 1.04 20.47
C LEU A 221 10.34 0.35 20.14
N LYS A 222 10.83 0.48 18.90
CA LYS A 222 12.09 -0.11 18.45
C LYS A 222 13.32 0.48 19.13
N ALA A 223 13.27 1.77 19.49
CA ALA A 223 14.30 2.44 20.28
C ALA A 223 14.18 2.17 21.80
N ASN A 224 13.15 1.44 22.24
CA ASN A 224 12.85 1.18 23.66
C ASN A 224 12.67 2.45 24.52
N VAL A 225 12.10 3.51 23.94
CA VAL A 225 11.81 4.79 24.63
C VAL A 225 10.32 5.07 24.77
N SER A 226 9.46 4.16 24.30
CA SER A 226 8.00 4.37 24.26
C SER A 226 7.36 4.72 25.60
N ALA A 227 7.87 4.17 26.70
CA ALA A 227 7.36 4.40 28.06
C ALA A 227 7.97 5.63 28.77
N THR A 228 8.86 6.37 28.11
CA THR A 228 9.52 7.54 28.68
C THR A 228 9.18 8.81 27.90
N ALA A 229 9.38 9.96 28.53
CA ALA A 229 9.29 11.26 27.87
C ALA A 229 10.52 11.60 27.00
N THR A 230 11.47 10.67 26.85
CA THR A 230 12.75 10.92 26.19
C THR A 230 12.50 11.32 24.72
N TYR A 231 13.12 12.41 24.30
CA TYR A 231 13.03 13.03 22.97
C TYR A 231 11.68 13.66 22.59
N ILE A 232 10.63 13.52 23.40
CA ILE A 232 9.32 14.11 23.09
C ILE A 232 9.42 15.62 22.96
N GLU A 233 10.09 16.29 23.90
CA GLU A 233 10.27 17.75 23.86
C GLU A 233 10.99 18.21 22.58
N GLN A 234 12.01 17.46 22.16
CA GLN A 234 12.75 17.77 20.93
C GLN A 234 11.87 17.61 19.69
N VAL A 235 11.05 16.56 19.64
CA VAL A 235 10.10 16.37 18.54
C VAL A 235 9.00 17.43 18.56
N CYS A 236 8.49 17.81 19.74
CA CYS A 236 7.51 18.89 19.89
C CYS A 236 8.00 20.23 19.31
N VAL A 237 9.29 20.55 19.46
CA VAL A 237 9.88 21.78 18.90
C VAL A 237 9.83 21.78 17.38
N GLU A 238 10.04 20.61 16.77
CA GLU A 238 10.14 20.42 15.31
C GLU A 238 8.78 20.20 14.62
N LEU A 239 7.69 20.14 15.39
CA LEU A 239 6.34 20.04 14.82
C LEU A 239 5.93 21.32 14.09
N PRO A 240 5.09 21.20 13.04
CA PRO A 240 4.52 22.37 12.38
C PRO A 240 3.79 23.28 13.37
N GLY A 241 3.96 24.59 13.20
CA GLY A 241 3.43 25.62 14.10
C GLY A 241 1.93 25.48 14.42
N PRO A 242 1.04 25.28 13.42
CA PRO A 242 -0.39 25.08 13.66
C PRO A 242 -0.69 23.90 14.59
N LEU A 243 -0.04 22.76 14.37
CA LEU A 243 -0.22 21.58 15.22
C LEU A 243 0.35 21.80 16.63
N ARG A 244 1.53 22.43 16.73
CA ARG A 244 2.20 22.74 17.99
C ARG A 244 1.40 23.69 18.89
N LYS A 245 0.55 24.56 18.32
CA LYS A 245 -0.33 25.45 19.09
C LYS A 245 -1.50 24.71 19.76
N LYS A 246 -1.96 23.61 19.15
CA LYS A 246 -3.13 22.85 19.63
C LYS A 246 -2.77 21.77 20.65
N ILE A 247 -1.55 21.26 20.60
CA ILE A 247 -1.08 20.25 21.56
C ILE A 247 -0.38 20.88 22.76
N GLY A 248 -0.43 20.20 23.91
CA GLY A 248 0.33 20.59 25.09
C GLY A 248 1.85 20.55 24.87
N LYS A 249 2.61 21.11 25.82
CA LYS A 249 4.09 21.13 25.75
C LYS A 249 4.74 19.92 26.41
N THR A 250 4.08 19.31 27.39
CA THR A 250 4.63 18.27 28.25
C THR A 250 3.77 17.02 28.21
N PHE A 251 4.41 15.86 28.02
CA PHE A 251 3.77 14.55 27.97
C PHE A 251 4.59 13.54 28.77
N ALA A 252 3.92 12.61 29.45
CA ALA A 252 4.59 11.62 30.30
C ALA A 252 5.31 10.53 29.48
N ASP A 253 4.71 10.13 28.35
CA ASP A 253 5.20 9.08 27.48
C ASP A 253 4.76 9.31 26.02
N TRP A 254 5.27 8.46 25.12
CA TRP A 254 4.96 8.54 23.70
C TRP A 254 3.50 8.23 23.38
N ALA A 255 2.82 7.42 24.20
CA ALA A 255 1.41 7.10 23.99
C ALA A 255 0.53 8.32 24.21
N ALA A 256 0.76 9.06 25.30
CA ALA A 256 0.08 10.30 25.63
C ALA A 256 0.33 11.37 24.57
N PHE A 257 1.58 11.52 24.11
CA PHE A 257 1.94 12.46 23.05
C PHE A 257 1.24 12.15 21.72
N ILE A 258 1.32 10.90 21.27
CA ILE A 258 0.70 10.48 20.00
C ILE A 258 -0.83 10.57 20.05
N LYS A 259 -1.43 10.23 21.19
CA LYS A 259 -2.86 10.41 21.42
C LYS A 259 -3.26 11.87 21.31
N ALA A 260 -2.52 12.77 21.96
CA ALA A 260 -2.80 14.21 21.90
C ALA A 260 -2.77 14.78 20.47
N ILE A 261 -1.89 14.27 19.58
CA ILE A 261 -1.85 14.69 18.17
C ILE A 261 -3.03 14.14 17.37
N ARG A 262 -3.45 12.89 17.63
CA ARG A 262 -4.59 12.26 16.94
C ARG A 262 -5.93 12.83 17.36
N ASP A 263 -6.03 13.30 18.60
CA ASP A 263 -7.24 13.89 19.17
C ASP A 263 -7.43 15.36 18.72
N VAL A 264 -6.48 15.94 17.97
CA VAL A 264 -6.63 17.28 17.40
C VAL A 264 -7.75 17.27 16.37
N ASP A 265 -8.69 18.21 16.49
CA ASP A 265 -9.77 18.38 15.50
C ASP A 265 -9.17 18.63 14.12
N THR A 266 -9.39 17.67 13.23
CA THR A 266 -8.83 17.70 11.88
C THR A 266 -9.47 18.78 11.02
N ALA A 267 -10.75 19.12 11.25
CA ALA A 267 -11.42 20.18 10.50
C ALA A 267 -10.80 21.54 10.83
N GLU A 268 -10.63 21.82 12.12
CA GLU A 268 -9.97 23.03 12.60
C GLU A 268 -8.50 23.09 12.14
N LEU A 269 -7.78 21.95 12.19
CA LEU A 269 -6.40 21.87 11.72
C LEU A 269 -6.26 22.17 10.22
N VAL A 270 -7.20 21.71 9.39
CA VAL A 270 -7.21 21.99 7.94
C VAL A 270 -7.47 23.48 7.68
N LEU A 271 -8.34 24.12 8.47
CA LEU A 271 -8.59 25.56 8.40
C LEU A 271 -7.35 26.36 8.80
N ASP A 272 -6.74 26.05 9.95
CA ASP A 272 -5.50 26.70 10.41
C ASP A 272 -4.37 26.54 9.39
N MET A 273 -4.29 25.38 8.73
CA MET A 273 -3.32 25.13 7.67
C MET A 273 -3.59 25.96 6.41
N LYS A 274 -4.85 26.21 6.08
CA LYS A 274 -5.22 27.09 4.96
C LYS A 274 -4.83 28.54 5.26
N GLU A 275 -5.19 29.05 6.44
CA GLU A 275 -4.82 30.39 6.89
C GLU A 275 -3.30 30.58 6.93
N TRP A 276 -2.58 29.59 7.46
CA TRP A 276 -1.12 29.62 7.50
C TRP A 276 -0.49 29.67 6.09
N ARG A 277 -1.05 28.93 5.12
CA ARG A 277 -0.58 28.98 3.72
C ARG A 277 -0.83 30.33 3.08
N GLU A 278 -1.98 30.94 3.34
CA GLU A 278 -2.33 32.29 2.86
C GLU A 278 -1.41 33.35 3.47
N GLU A 279 -1.17 33.30 4.79
CA GLU A 279 -0.26 34.21 5.50
C GLU A 279 1.19 34.06 5.01
N LYS A 280 1.65 32.83 4.78
CA LYS A 280 2.97 32.55 4.19
C LYS A 280 3.07 33.12 2.77
N ALA A 281 2.05 32.90 1.93
CA ALA A 281 2.01 33.47 0.58
C ALA A 281 2.03 35.01 0.58
N GLN A 282 1.32 35.64 1.53
CA GLN A 282 1.35 37.09 1.71
C GLN A 282 2.74 37.58 2.14
N ARG A 283 3.37 36.93 3.12
CA ARG A 283 4.75 37.27 3.54
C ARG A 283 5.74 37.13 2.39
N ASP A 284 5.66 36.06 1.62
CA ASP A 284 6.54 35.81 0.48
C ASP A 284 6.32 36.85 -0.64
N ALA A 285 5.07 37.28 -0.86
CA ALA A 285 4.74 38.34 -1.80
C ALA A 285 5.32 39.70 -1.35
N VAL A 286 5.19 40.06 -0.07
CA VAL A 286 5.77 41.28 0.50
C VAL A 286 7.30 41.25 0.43
N ALA A 287 7.93 40.12 0.75
CA ALA A 287 9.38 39.94 0.64
C ALA A 287 9.88 40.10 -0.82
N LYS A 288 9.12 39.59 -1.79
CA LYS A 288 9.39 39.81 -3.23
C LYS A 288 9.21 41.25 -3.66
N MET A 289 8.29 42.01 -3.05
CA MET A 289 8.13 43.43 -3.32
C MET A 289 9.29 44.25 -2.74
N LEU A 290 9.72 43.96 -1.51
CA LEU A 290 10.87 44.65 -0.89
C LEU A 290 12.17 44.45 -1.67
N THR A 291 12.38 43.25 -2.22
CA THR A 291 13.58 42.94 -3.03
C THR A 291 13.57 43.59 -4.42
N ARG A 292 12.43 44.11 -4.87
CA ARG A 292 12.28 44.80 -6.17
C ARG A 292 12.40 46.32 -6.10
N VAL A 293 12.60 46.91 -4.91
CA VAL A 293 12.86 48.35 -4.80
C VAL A 293 14.29 48.63 -5.27
N PRO A 294 14.52 49.28 -6.43
CA PRO A 294 15.87 49.65 -6.85
C PRO A 294 16.46 50.62 -5.82
N ALA A 295 17.72 50.41 -5.46
CA ALA A 295 18.47 51.34 -4.61
C ALA A 295 18.42 52.73 -5.28
N VAL A 296 17.67 53.65 -4.67
CA VAL A 296 17.67 55.05 -5.08
C VAL A 296 19.09 55.56 -4.84
N PRO A 297 19.81 56.07 -5.86
CA PRO A 297 21.11 56.68 -5.63
C PRO A 297 20.90 57.92 -4.76
N THR A 298 21.35 57.85 -3.51
CA THR A 298 21.49 58.99 -2.62
C THR A 298 22.59 59.89 -3.17
N SER A 299 22.24 60.82 -4.06
CA SER A 299 23.11 61.94 -4.40
C SER A 299 23.13 62.93 -3.23
N PRO A 300 24.30 63.32 -2.71
CA PRO A 300 24.39 64.33 -1.65
C PRO A 300 24.24 65.72 -2.26
N THR A 301 23.17 66.44 -1.91
CA THR A 301 23.03 67.87 -2.21
C THR A 301 23.46 68.68 -0.98
N ALA A 302 24.63 69.31 -1.06
CA ALA A 302 24.99 70.49 -0.27
C ALA A 302 24.98 71.70 -1.22
N GLY A 303 24.35 72.78 -0.77
CA GLY A 303 23.81 73.83 -1.64
C GLY A 303 24.70 75.03 -1.96
N SER A 304 24.06 75.90 -2.75
CA SER A 304 24.16 77.38 -2.79
C SER A 304 25.24 78.03 -3.67
N GLY A 305 24.80 78.77 -4.69
CA GLY A 305 25.62 79.84 -5.30
C GLY A 305 25.23 80.36 -6.70
N LEU A 306 24.04 80.96 -6.84
CA LEU A 306 23.65 82.09 -7.75
C LEU A 306 23.87 82.07 -9.28
N PRO A 307 23.10 82.89 -10.05
CA PRO A 307 22.86 82.71 -11.49
C PRO A 307 23.49 83.81 -12.36
N ALA A 308 23.78 83.52 -13.65
CA ALA A 308 23.89 84.56 -14.66
C ALA A 308 23.72 84.05 -16.10
N GLN A 309 22.85 84.76 -16.82
CA GLN A 309 22.93 85.12 -18.25
C GLN A 309 22.72 84.05 -19.32
N GLN A 310 21.61 84.20 -20.05
CA GLN A 310 21.55 84.62 -21.48
C GLN A 310 21.43 83.38 -22.38
N GLN A 311 20.66 83.30 -23.45
CA GLN A 311 19.81 84.23 -24.19
C GLN A 311 19.04 83.36 -25.21
N THR A 312 17.82 83.76 -25.60
CA THR A 312 17.16 83.57 -26.92
C THR A 312 17.19 82.17 -27.58
N ARG A 313 16.10 81.58 -28.06
CA ARG A 313 15.18 82.07 -29.11
C ARG A 313 14.12 80.97 -29.39
N TRP A 314 12.94 81.40 -29.84
CA TRP A 314 11.76 80.63 -30.29
C TRP A 314 11.99 79.82 -31.62
N PRO A 315 10.96 79.23 -32.30
CA PRO A 315 10.36 77.91 -32.05
C PRO A 315 10.14 77.02 -33.32
N ALA A 316 9.54 75.84 -33.13
CA ALA A 316 8.68 75.09 -34.07
C ALA A 316 9.33 74.17 -35.16
N PRO A 317 8.55 73.37 -35.95
CA PRO A 317 8.29 71.93 -35.77
C PRO A 317 8.59 71.09 -37.04
N MET A 318 8.00 69.87 -37.18
CA MET A 318 7.97 68.91 -38.32
C MET A 318 8.88 67.67 -38.11
N ALA A 319 8.38 66.44 -37.99
CA ALA A 319 7.70 65.53 -38.94
C ALA A 319 8.67 64.62 -39.75
N GLY A 320 8.31 63.32 -39.86
CA GLY A 320 8.98 62.26 -40.65
C GLY A 320 9.71 61.24 -39.76
N VAL A 321 9.20 60.05 -39.41
CA VAL A 321 8.73 58.87 -40.17
C VAL A 321 9.82 58.21 -41.04
N ASN A 322 10.32 57.09 -40.50
CA ASN A 322 10.86 55.85 -41.09
C ASN A 322 12.00 55.88 -42.13
N ALA A 323 13.06 55.08 -41.90
CA ALA A 323 13.28 53.80 -42.60
C ALA A 323 14.59 53.08 -42.17
N PHE A 324 14.44 51.78 -41.91
CA PHE A 324 15.30 50.60 -42.16
C PHE A 324 16.80 50.71 -42.51
N GLN A 325 17.51 49.67 -42.04
CA GLN A 325 18.74 49.02 -42.55
C GLN A 325 20.12 49.55 -42.12
N ALA A 326 20.79 48.74 -41.29
CA ALA A 326 22.20 48.35 -41.49
C ALA A 326 22.55 47.11 -40.62
N PRO A 327 23.24 46.09 -41.18
CA PRO A 327 23.90 45.03 -40.42
C PRO A 327 25.43 45.20 -40.41
N GLY A 328 26.11 44.67 -39.40
CA GLY A 328 27.52 44.24 -39.52
C GLY A 328 28.51 44.74 -38.46
N GLY A 329 29.37 43.82 -38.02
CA GLY A 329 30.60 44.03 -37.24
C GLY A 329 30.55 43.29 -35.89
N GLY A 330 31.41 42.32 -35.54
CA GLY A 330 32.72 41.90 -36.06
C GLY A 330 33.81 42.08 -35.00
N GLN A 331 34.67 41.06 -34.83
CA GLN A 331 35.96 41.00 -34.08
C GLN A 331 35.86 40.71 -32.57
N GLY A 332 36.72 39.94 -31.92
CA GLY A 332 37.97 39.18 -32.17
C GLY A 332 38.24 38.34 -30.88
N ASN A 333 39.25 37.49 -30.67
CA ASN A 333 40.54 37.29 -31.30
C ASN A 333 41.10 35.91 -30.88
N LEU A 334 42.01 35.38 -31.70
CA LEU A 334 42.76 34.13 -31.55
C LEU A 334 44.12 34.34 -30.84
N PHE A 335 44.72 33.21 -30.42
CA PHE A 335 46.14 32.88 -30.17
C PHE A 335 46.50 32.48 -28.72
N THR A 336 46.83 31.20 -28.51
CA THR A 336 48.18 30.68 -28.18
C THR A 336 48.15 29.13 -28.10
N ALA A 337 49.19 28.48 -28.61
CA ALA A 337 49.32 27.04 -28.88
C ALA A 337 50.02 26.25 -27.72
N PRO A 338 50.62 25.06 -27.94
CA PRO A 338 50.02 23.74 -27.69
C PRO A 338 50.81 22.88 -26.67
N ARG A 339 50.19 21.83 -26.08
CA ARG A 339 50.96 20.74 -25.45
C ARG A 339 50.26 19.38 -25.45
N ALA A 340 50.94 18.46 -26.12
CA ALA A 340 51.04 17.00 -26.01
C ALA A 340 50.00 16.19 -25.20
N GLN A 341 49.39 15.25 -25.94
CA GLN A 341 49.17 13.83 -25.62
C GLN A 341 49.10 13.41 -24.15
N GLN A 342 47.89 13.06 -23.72
CA GLN A 342 47.63 11.88 -22.89
C GLN A 342 46.19 11.42 -23.14
N GLN A 343 46.06 10.17 -23.58
CA GLN A 343 44.79 9.42 -23.61
C GLN A 343 44.31 9.19 -22.17
N PRO A 344 43.02 9.42 -21.89
CA PRO A 344 42.30 8.42 -21.12
C PRO A 344 40.91 8.10 -21.69
N GLN A 345 40.67 6.79 -21.79
CA GLN A 345 39.42 6.04 -21.75
C GLN A 345 38.09 6.81 -21.92
N ALA A 346 37.35 6.41 -22.96
CA ALA A 346 35.97 6.80 -23.19
C ALA A 346 35.07 6.44 -21.98
N PRO A 347 34.26 7.36 -21.45
CA PRO A 347 33.23 7.04 -20.48
C PRO A 347 32.12 6.25 -21.18
N ARG A 348 31.78 5.08 -20.62
CA ARG A 348 30.56 4.34 -20.96
C ARG A 348 29.35 5.26 -20.72
N ALA A 349 28.45 5.29 -21.70
CA ALA A 349 27.17 5.99 -21.60
C ALA A 349 26.39 5.50 -20.36
N PRO A 350 25.83 6.40 -19.54
CA PRO A 350 24.96 6.00 -18.45
C PRO A 350 23.69 5.36 -19.04
N TYR A 351 23.28 4.26 -18.43
CA TYR A 351 21.97 3.64 -18.61
C TYR A 351 20.90 4.74 -18.70
N GLN A 352 20.21 4.81 -19.84
CA GLN A 352 19.00 5.60 -19.95
C GLN A 352 18.01 5.02 -18.95
N ALA A 353 17.79 5.75 -17.85
CA ALA A 353 16.69 5.50 -16.95
C ALA A 353 15.41 5.46 -17.78
N ARG A 354 14.76 4.29 -17.80
CA ARG A 354 13.42 4.11 -18.33
C ARG A 354 12.54 5.14 -17.63
N GLY A 355 12.04 6.11 -18.39
CA GLY A 355 11.19 7.17 -17.84
C GLY A 355 9.98 6.60 -17.10
N PRO A 356 9.41 7.33 -16.14
CA PRO A 356 8.18 6.93 -15.47
C PRO A 356 7.07 6.66 -16.51
N PRO A 357 6.18 5.67 -16.27
CA PRO A 357 5.06 5.42 -17.18
C PRO A 357 4.29 6.72 -17.37
N ALA A 358 4.01 7.06 -18.63
CA ALA A 358 3.24 8.25 -18.97
C ALA A 358 1.94 8.27 -18.15
N ILE A 359 1.80 9.27 -17.30
CA ILE A 359 0.55 9.57 -16.62
C ILE A 359 -0.46 9.83 -17.74
N GLN A 360 -1.42 8.92 -17.91
CA GLN A 360 -2.52 9.16 -18.84
C GLN A 360 -3.21 10.44 -18.38
N THR A 361 -3.14 11.47 -19.21
CA THR A 361 -3.85 12.73 -18.98
C THR A 361 -5.32 12.41 -18.74
N PRO A 362 -5.95 12.99 -17.70
CA PRO A 362 -7.39 12.85 -17.51
C PRO A 362 -8.12 13.20 -18.80
N LEU A 363 -9.02 12.31 -19.25
CA LEU A 363 -9.79 12.54 -20.47
C LEU A 363 -10.62 13.82 -20.33
N GLU A 364 -10.50 14.72 -21.31
CA GLU A 364 -11.30 15.95 -21.39
C GLU A 364 -12.79 15.61 -21.56
N GLY A 365 -13.68 16.54 -21.20
CA GLY A 365 -15.12 16.30 -21.03
C GLY A 365 -15.81 15.56 -22.19
N ASP A 366 -15.45 15.87 -23.44
CA ASP A 366 -16.04 15.21 -24.62
C ASP A 366 -15.56 13.76 -24.78
N GLN A 367 -14.30 13.46 -24.48
CA GLN A 367 -13.78 12.09 -24.55
C GLN A 367 -14.41 11.21 -23.46
N ARG A 368 -14.68 11.78 -22.29
CA ARG A 368 -15.40 11.09 -21.22
C ARG A 368 -16.84 10.75 -21.64
N ARG A 369 -17.55 11.67 -22.29
CA ARG A 369 -18.90 11.40 -22.83
C ARG A 369 -18.87 10.28 -23.88
N ILE A 370 -17.90 10.31 -24.79
CA ILE A 370 -17.71 9.26 -25.80
C ILE A 370 -17.47 7.90 -25.13
N LEU A 371 -16.68 7.85 -24.05
CA LEU A 371 -16.46 6.63 -23.29
C LEU A 371 -17.73 6.12 -22.61
N VAL A 372 -18.51 7.00 -21.96
CA VAL A 372 -19.78 6.63 -21.33
C VAL A 372 -20.75 6.05 -22.36
N ASP A 373 -20.86 6.71 -23.52
CA ASP A 373 -21.67 6.20 -24.64
C ASP A 373 -21.16 4.87 -25.18
N ALA A 374 -19.83 4.69 -25.27
CA ALA A 374 -19.23 3.43 -25.70
C ALA A 374 -19.51 2.29 -24.72
N ILE A 375 -19.42 2.55 -23.40
CA ILE A 375 -19.76 1.59 -22.35
C ILE A 375 -21.24 1.22 -22.42
N ALA A 376 -22.13 2.20 -22.61
CA ALA A 376 -23.57 1.97 -22.72
C ALA A 376 -23.98 1.11 -23.93
N ARG A 377 -23.15 1.06 -24.98
CA ARG A 377 -23.36 0.20 -26.16
C ARG A 377 -22.88 -1.23 -25.97
N ILE A 378 -22.11 -1.53 -24.93
CA ILE A 378 -21.68 -2.89 -24.65
C ILE A 378 -22.89 -3.68 -24.15
N VAL A 379 -23.24 -4.72 -24.88
CA VAL A 379 -24.34 -5.61 -24.50
C VAL A 379 -23.90 -6.44 -23.30
N HIS A 380 -24.60 -6.29 -22.18
CA HIS A 380 -24.43 -7.13 -21.01
C HIS A 380 -25.28 -8.38 -21.14
N HIS A 381 -24.62 -9.52 -21.37
CA HIS A 381 -25.31 -10.78 -21.54
C HIS A 381 -25.60 -11.48 -20.21
N PRO A 382 -26.77 -12.12 -20.04
CA PRO A 382 -27.04 -12.98 -18.89
C PRO A 382 -26.14 -14.22 -18.89
N ASP A 383 -25.92 -14.83 -17.72
CA ASP A 383 -25.04 -16.01 -17.57
C ASP A 383 -25.69 -17.30 -18.07
N THR A 384 -25.85 -17.42 -19.39
CA THR A 384 -26.41 -18.61 -20.05
C THR A 384 -25.41 -19.20 -21.05
N ASP A 385 -25.52 -20.50 -21.35
CA ASP A 385 -24.61 -21.17 -22.30
C ASP A 385 -24.62 -20.53 -23.69
N ALA A 386 -25.81 -20.17 -24.19
CA ALA A 386 -25.96 -19.51 -25.48
C ALA A 386 -25.20 -18.17 -25.53
N GLU A 387 -25.23 -17.41 -24.44
CA GLU A 387 -24.56 -16.13 -24.35
C GLU A 387 -23.05 -16.25 -24.14
N ARG A 388 -22.59 -17.32 -23.47
CA ARG A 388 -21.16 -17.63 -23.39
C ARG A 388 -20.56 -17.93 -24.77
N LEU A 389 -21.31 -18.62 -25.64
CA LEU A 389 -20.92 -18.83 -27.04
C LEU A 389 -20.91 -17.52 -27.83
N ALA A 390 -21.97 -16.71 -27.72
CA ALA A 390 -22.03 -15.40 -28.38
C ALA A 390 -20.88 -14.46 -27.94
N HIS A 391 -20.52 -14.49 -26.66
CA HIS A 391 -19.38 -13.74 -26.14
C HIS A 391 -18.03 -14.21 -26.71
N ALA A 392 -17.85 -15.53 -26.94
CA ALA A 392 -16.65 -16.05 -27.59
C ALA A 392 -16.53 -15.52 -29.03
N ASP A 393 -17.64 -15.50 -29.78
CA ASP A 393 -17.69 -14.93 -31.13
C ASP A 393 -17.38 -13.42 -31.12
N GLN A 394 -17.95 -12.68 -30.17
CA GLN A 394 -17.67 -11.25 -29.99
C GLN A 394 -16.19 -10.98 -29.71
N GLN A 395 -15.55 -11.79 -28.87
CA GLN A 395 -14.11 -11.70 -28.65
C GLN A 395 -13.33 -11.94 -29.94
N GLN A 396 -13.68 -12.97 -30.73
CA GLN A 396 -12.99 -13.26 -31.99
C GLN A 396 -13.16 -12.15 -33.03
N GLN A 397 -14.36 -11.57 -33.13
CA GLN A 397 -14.62 -10.42 -34.00
C GLN A 397 -13.82 -9.20 -33.55
N TRP A 398 -13.81 -8.92 -32.24
CA TRP A 398 -13.02 -7.84 -31.67
C TRP A 398 -11.53 -8.00 -31.98
N TRP A 399 -11.01 -9.21 -31.81
CA TRP A 399 -9.63 -9.58 -32.13
C TRP A 399 -9.28 -9.39 -33.61
N SER A 400 -10.22 -9.72 -34.50
CA SER A 400 -10.02 -9.55 -35.94
C SER A 400 -9.99 -8.07 -36.34
N ALA A 401 -10.81 -7.24 -35.70
CA ALA A 401 -10.87 -5.81 -35.93
C ALA A 401 -9.72 -5.01 -35.28
N HIS A 402 -9.17 -5.49 -34.15
CA HIS A 402 -8.23 -4.71 -33.31
C HIS A 402 -6.90 -5.41 -33.03
N ARG A 403 -6.48 -6.37 -33.87
CA ARG A 403 -5.29 -7.24 -33.64
C ARG A 403 -4.01 -6.49 -33.25
N ASN A 404 -3.82 -5.26 -33.76
CA ASN A 404 -2.62 -4.45 -33.55
C ASN A 404 -2.90 -3.13 -32.80
N VAL A 405 -4.09 -2.96 -32.24
CA VAL A 405 -4.49 -1.74 -31.54
C VAL A 405 -4.29 -1.94 -30.04
N GLU A 406 -3.62 -0.99 -29.38
CA GLU A 406 -3.54 -1.00 -27.94
C GLU A 406 -4.92 -0.75 -27.32
N MET A 407 -5.28 -1.61 -26.35
CA MET A 407 -6.52 -1.47 -25.60
C MET A 407 -6.54 -0.12 -24.87
N SER A 408 -7.54 0.68 -25.20
CA SER A 408 -7.74 2.04 -24.73
C SER A 408 -9.21 2.30 -24.42
N ALA A 409 -9.53 3.43 -23.79
CA ALA A 409 -10.90 3.85 -23.50
C ALA A 409 -11.82 3.80 -24.74
N ASN A 410 -11.28 4.13 -25.92
CA ASN A 410 -12.04 4.20 -27.17
C ASN A 410 -12.21 2.84 -27.88
N THR A 411 -11.69 1.75 -27.30
CA THR A 411 -11.75 0.40 -27.88
C THR A 411 -12.42 -0.55 -26.87
N PRO A 412 -13.77 -0.51 -26.77
CA PRO A 412 -14.51 -1.30 -25.79
C PRO A 412 -14.25 -2.79 -25.97
N TYR A 413 -13.92 -3.49 -24.89
CA TYR A 413 -13.71 -4.93 -24.90
C TYR A 413 -15.01 -5.67 -24.56
N PRO A 414 -15.38 -6.77 -25.26
CA PRO A 414 -16.54 -7.58 -24.91
C PRO A 414 -16.47 -8.07 -23.46
N LEU A 415 -17.62 -8.03 -22.76
CA LEU A 415 -17.69 -8.38 -21.34
C LEU A 415 -18.18 -9.80 -21.15
N ARG A 416 -17.55 -10.53 -20.22
CA ARG A 416 -17.99 -11.87 -19.86
C ARG A 416 -19.46 -11.86 -19.39
N PRO A 417 -20.29 -12.79 -19.88
CA PRO A 417 -21.69 -12.91 -19.45
C PRO A 417 -21.81 -13.09 -17.94
N GLY A 418 -22.90 -12.58 -17.36
CA GLY A 418 -23.17 -12.71 -15.92
C GLY A 418 -22.29 -11.84 -15.01
N ARG A 419 -21.58 -10.86 -15.56
CA ARG A 419 -20.74 -9.93 -14.79
C ARG A 419 -21.38 -8.57 -14.65
N ALA A 420 -20.99 -7.88 -13.60
CA ALA A 420 -21.49 -6.56 -13.27
C ALA A 420 -21.11 -5.53 -14.36
N PRO A 421 -21.94 -4.49 -14.52
CA PRO A 421 -21.63 -3.35 -15.38
C PRO A 421 -20.28 -2.73 -15.09
N VAL A 422 -19.68 -2.13 -16.11
CA VAL A 422 -18.40 -1.42 -15.96
C VAL A 422 -18.61 -0.20 -15.08
N ASN A 423 -17.68 0.03 -14.15
CA ASN A 423 -17.74 1.15 -13.21
C ASN A 423 -18.95 1.08 -12.25
N SER A 424 -19.41 -0.12 -11.93
CA SER A 424 -20.45 -0.37 -10.90
C SER A 424 -19.85 -0.57 -9.50
N GLY A 425 -18.53 -0.41 -9.36
CA GLY A 425 -17.80 -0.80 -8.15
C GLY A 425 -17.42 -2.29 -8.18
N GLU A 426 -17.29 -2.87 -9.37
CA GLU A 426 -16.95 -4.26 -9.56
C GLU A 426 -15.49 -4.56 -9.18
N CYS A 427 -15.26 -5.79 -8.75
CA CYS A 427 -13.92 -6.34 -8.66
C CYS A 427 -13.38 -6.58 -10.07
N PHE A 428 -12.26 -5.97 -10.43
CA PHE A 428 -11.68 -6.14 -11.76
C PHE A 428 -11.20 -7.56 -12.03
N ARG A 429 -11.01 -8.41 -11.01
CA ARG A 429 -10.58 -9.80 -11.18
C ARG A 429 -11.74 -10.73 -11.54
N CYS A 430 -12.87 -10.67 -10.83
CA CYS A 430 -14.00 -11.59 -11.06
C CYS A 430 -15.19 -10.94 -11.76
N GLY A 431 -15.22 -9.62 -11.89
CA GLY A 431 -16.31 -8.87 -12.52
C GLY A 431 -17.59 -8.78 -11.68
N MET A 432 -17.56 -9.13 -10.40
CA MET A 432 -18.70 -9.05 -9.48
C MET A 432 -18.60 -7.83 -8.54
N VAL A 433 -19.73 -7.30 -8.09
CA VAL A 433 -19.78 -6.26 -7.04
C VAL A 433 -19.70 -6.87 -5.63
N GLY A 434 -19.47 -6.04 -4.61
CA GLY A 434 -19.50 -6.45 -3.19
C GLY A 434 -18.12 -6.72 -2.56
N HIS A 435 -17.04 -6.61 -3.32
CA HIS A 435 -15.67 -6.61 -2.79
C HIS A 435 -14.74 -5.76 -3.67
N THR A 436 -13.70 -5.18 -3.07
CA THR A 436 -12.78 -4.29 -3.77
C THR A 436 -11.55 -5.05 -4.29
N ASN A 437 -11.10 -4.68 -5.48
CA ASN A 437 -9.94 -5.27 -6.17
C ASN A 437 -8.60 -5.08 -5.41
N TYR A 438 -8.56 -4.20 -4.41
CA TYR A 438 -7.31 -3.80 -3.77
C TYR A 438 -6.92 -4.73 -2.60
N MET A 439 -7.89 -5.32 -1.91
CA MET A 439 -7.55 -6.36 -0.97
C MET A 439 -7.40 -7.68 -1.71
N ARG A 440 -6.39 -8.44 -1.31
CA ARG A 440 -6.09 -9.83 -1.64
C ARG A 440 -7.25 -10.82 -1.30
N GLY A 441 -8.49 -10.34 -1.24
CA GLY A 441 -9.71 -11.02 -0.81
C GLY A 441 -10.73 -11.29 -1.93
N CYS A 442 -10.39 -11.05 -3.19
CA CYS A 442 -11.13 -11.71 -4.28
C CYS A 442 -10.74 -13.19 -4.30
N ASN A 443 -11.55 -14.01 -3.60
CA ASN A 443 -11.41 -15.46 -3.51
C ASN A 443 -12.17 -16.20 -4.62
N ALA A 444 -12.60 -15.49 -5.68
CA ALA A 444 -13.22 -16.13 -6.83
C ALA A 444 -12.21 -17.10 -7.48
N PRO A 445 -12.61 -18.35 -7.76
CA PRO A 445 -11.77 -19.30 -8.45
C PRO A 445 -11.43 -18.81 -9.86
N GLN A 446 -10.36 -19.37 -10.44
CA GLN A 446 -9.79 -18.85 -11.69
C GLN A 446 -10.76 -19.00 -12.88
N ASP A 447 -11.58 -20.04 -12.89
CA ASP A 447 -12.67 -20.26 -13.84
C ASP A 447 -13.75 -19.17 -13.78
N GLN A 448 -13.94 -18.52 -12.63
CA GLN A 448 -14.85 -17.39 -12.44
C GLN A 448 -14.20 -16.02 -12.71
N CYS A 449 -12.87 -15.97 -12.80
CA CYS A 449 -12.14 -14.75 -13.12
C CYS A 449 -12.41 -14.28 -14.55
N VAL A 450 -12.52 -12.97 -14.76
CA VAL A 450 -12.59 -12.43 -16.11
C VAL A 450 -11.21 -12.46 -16.77
N SER A 451 -11.18 -12.53 -18.11
CA SER A 451 -9.92 -12.61 -18.85
C SER A 451 -9.00 -11.42 -18.54
N ALA A 452 -7.68 -11.61 -18.54
CA ALA A 452 -6.71 -10.53 -18.25
C ALA A 452 -6.93 -9.26 -19.10
N ARG A 453 -7.49 -9.42 -20.30
CA ARG A 453 -7.87 -8.34 -21.22
C ARG A 453 -9.08 -7.57 -20.74
N GLU A 454 -10.14 -8.28 -20.34
CA GLU A 454 -11.29 -7.64 -19.70
C GLU A 454 -10.87 -6.94 -18.40
N GLN A 455 -10.01 -7.56 -17.57
CA GLN A 455 -9.47 -6.92 -16.36
C GLN A 455 -8.71 -5.62 -16.68
N ARG A 456 -7.88 -5.62 -17.73
CA ARG A 456 -7.14 -4.45 -18.20
C ARG A 456 -8.10 -3.37 -18.69
N TRP A 457 -9.10 -3.74 -19.49
CA TRP A 457 -10.09 -2.81 -20.01
C TRP A 457 -10.94 -2.18 -18.91
N ARG A 458 -11.45 -2.97 -17.96
CA ARG A 458 -12.20 -2.47 -16.78
C ARG A 458 -11.38 -1.46 -15.97
N ARG A 459 -10.07 -1.71 -15.79
CA ARG A 459 -9.15 -0.74 -15.14
C ARG A 459 -9.04 0.56 -15.92
N ILE A 460 -8.87 0.49 -17.25
CA ILE A 460 -8.79 1.67 -18.11
C ILE A 460 -10.11 2.47 -18.05
N ALA A 461 -11.25 1.80 -18.17
CA ALA A 461 -12.56 2.42 -18.11
C ALA A 461 -12.81 3.08 -16.74
N ALA A 462 -12.54 2.38 -15.63
CA ALA A 462 -12.68 2.93 -14.29
C ALA A 462 -11.74 4.10 -14.04
N GLN A 463 -10.49 4.05 -14.53
CA GLN A 463 -9.54 5.16 -14.40
C GLN A 463 -9.97 6.38 -15.22
N ALA A 464 -10.46 6.16 -16.44
CA ALA A 464 -10.98 7.20 -17.32
C ALA A 464 -12.27 7.85 -16.79
N LEU A 465 -13.11 7.07 -16.09
CA LEU A 465 -14.33 7.52 -15.45
C LEU A 465 -14.11 8.04 -14.03
N LYS A 466 -12.97 7.79 -13.41
CA LYS A 466 -12.62 8.43 -12.14
C LYS A 466 -12.51 9.93 -12.38
N GLU A 467 -13.24 10.73 -11.63
CA GLU A 467 -13.09 12.18 -11.71
C GLU A 467 -11.63 12.53 -11.41
N ALA A 468 -10.99 13.29 -12.30
CA ALA A 468 -9.82 14.03 -11.88
C ALA A 468 -10.26 14.90 -10.69
N PRO A 469 -9.46 15.04 -9.62
CA PRO A 469 -9.76 16.02 -8.59
C PRO A 469 -9.81 17.38 -9.28
N ALA A 470 -11.03 17.82 -9.58
CA ALA A 470 -11.29 19.11 -10.17
C ALA A 470 -10.69 20.13 -9.20
N GLY A 471 -9.86 21.02 -9.74
CA GLY A 471 -9.45 22.22 -9.00
C GLY A 471 -10.71 22.81 -8.36
N VAL A 472 -10.70 22.82 -7.03
CA VAL A 472 -11.82 23.19 -6.18
C VAL A 472 -12.39 24.54 -6.63
N ARG A 473 -13.53 24.49 -7.31
CA ARG A 473 -14.49 25.59 -7.37
C ARG A 473 -15.78 25.08 -6.78
N ALA A 474 -15.96 25.41 -5.51
CA ALA A 474 -17.19 25.22 -4.77
C ALA A 474 -18.33 25.96 -5.46
N VAL A 475 -19.38 25.22 -5.82
CA VAL A 475 -20.76 25.71 -5.80
C VAL A 475 -21.56 24.60 -5.13
N GLY A 476 -22.04 24.88 -3.93
CA GLY A 476 -22.84 23.92 -3.16
C GLY A 476 -24.18 23.66 -3.81
N VAL A 477 -24.76 22.49 -3.50
CA VAL A 477 -26.17 22.27 -3.12
C VAL A 477 -26.34 20.76 -2.90
N GLY A 478 -26.96 20.40 -1.76
CA GLY A 478 -27.82 19.22 -1.63
C GLY A 478 -27.18 17.93 -1.13
N SER A 479 -27.07 17.79 0.19
CA SER A 479 -26.94 16.51 0.89
C SER A 479 -28.16 15.63 0.59
N TRP A 480 -27.95 14.40 0.13
CA TRP A 480 -28.92 13.33 0.20
C TRP A 480 -28.40 12.32 1.22
N ASP A 481 -28.89 12.41 2.45
CA ASP A 481 -28.72 11.37 3.45
C ASP A 481 -29.59 10.17 3.03
N VAL A 482 -28.94 9.01 2.86
CA VAL A 482 -29.57 7.70 2.67
C VAL A 482 -29.02 6.80 3.76
N ASP A 483 -29.90 6.25 4.57
CA ASP A 483 -29.60 5.29 5.62
C ASP A 483 -29.55 3.84 5.07
N ASP A 484 -28.80 2.98 5.79
CA ASP A 484 -28.21 1.69 5.40
C ASP A 484 -29.18 0.57 4.92
N TYR A 485 -30.47 0.87 4.70
CA TYR A 485 -31.47 -0.12 4.28
C TYR A 485 -32.48 0.32 3.21
N GLY A 486 -32.26 1.43 2.49
CA GLY A 486 -32.86 1.68 1.17
C GLY A 486 -34.39 1.52 1.06
N ARG A 487 -35.18 2.14 1.95
CA ARG A 487 -36.64 2.28 1.77
C ARG A 487 -37.07 3.74 1.67
N PRO A 488 -37.93 4.11 0.71
CA PRO A 488 -38.46 5.47 0.63
C PRO A 488 -39.54 5.68 1.70
N PHE A 489 -39.42 6.75 2.49
CA PHE A 489 -40.48 7.21 3.40
C PHE A 489 -41.65 7.79 2.59
N GLY A 490 -42.75 7.05 2.54
CA GLY A 490 -44.04 7.52 2.06
C GLY A 490 -44.63 8.54 3.03
N SER A 491 -44.91 9.72 2.48
CA SER A 491 -45.72 10.77 3.11
C SER A 491 -47.11 10.28 3.49
N ASN A 492 -47.52 10.50 4.73
CA ASN A 492 -48.93 10.71 5.05
C ASN A 492 -49.06 11.73 6.19
N LYS A 493 -49.17 13.01 5.79
CA LYS A 493 -49.93 14.02 6.54
C LYS A 493 -51.36 13.91 6.03
N ASP A 494 -52.28 13.59 6.94
CA ASP A 494 -53.60 14.23 7.08
C ASP A 494 -54.50 13.34 7.95
N ARG A 495 -54.66 13.72 9.21
CA ARG A 495 -55.99 13.85 9.84
C ARG A 495 -55.87 14.60 11.17
N ILE A 496 -56.29 15.85 11.13
CA ILE A 496 -56.73 16.63 12.28
C ILE A 496 -58.08 16.05 12.71
N GLU A 497 -58.24 15.73 13.99
CA GLU A 497 -59.50 15.94 14.72
C GLU A 497 -59.18 16.03 16.22
N GLU A 498 -59.60 17.17 16.75
CA GLU A 498 -59.53 17.68 18.11
C GLU A 498 -60.75 17.14 18.92
N VAL A 499 -60.75 17.37 20.25
CA VAL A 499 -61.89 17.24 21.20
C VAL A 499 -62.07 15.79 21.76
N ASP A 500 -62.19 15.47 23.06
CA ASP A 500 -62.58 16.20 24.26
C ASP A 500 -62.14 15.44 25.54
N GLN A 501 -62.09 16.18 26.66
CA GLN A 501 -62.44 15.80 28.04
C GLN A 501 -62.01 14.45 28.67
N GLY A 502 -61.20 14.57 29.73
CA GLY A 502 -61.72 14.40 31.10
C GLY A 502 -61.59 13.04 31.80
N ASN A 503 -61.18 13.16 33.07
CA ASN A 503 -61.48 12.35 34.25
C ASN A 503 -60.55 11.21 34.72
N ALA A 504 -60.36 11.28 36.04
CA ALA A 504 -59.84 10.33 37.03
C ALA A 504 -58.31 10.23 37.19
#